data_AF-A0A7L4ZAU8-F1
#
_entry.id   AF-A0A7L4ZAU8-F1
#
_cell.length_a   1.000
_cell.length_b   1.000
_cell.length_c   1.000
_cell.angle_alpha   90.00
_cell.angle_beta   90.00
_cell.angle_gamma   90.00
#
_symmetry.space_group_name_H-M   'P 1'
#
loop_
_entity.id
_entity.type
_entity.pdbx_description
1 polymer ?
#
loop_
_entity_poly.entity_id
_entity_poly.type
_entity_poly.pdbx_seq_one_letter_code
_entity_poly.pdbx_strand_id
1 'polypeptide(L)'
;MQSRATRVLLSTVSSDSHTWNLVFLQLLLEERGYEVSNLGACVPDAEIIEEIRAQRPDAVVISSVNGHGHIDGRRLIRKLRDDSDATLAAVPVMIGGKLGIQGADQPHLADELAAAGFDAVFTDGADPAEFGSALQRMTGHRPEIAGSVA
;
A
#
# COMPACT_ATOMS: atom_id res chain seq x y z
N MET A 1 -14.48 -6.02 24.76
CA MET A 1 -13.45 -6.41 23.78
C MET A 1 -12.85 -5.14 23.24
N GLN A 2 -11.54 -4.92 23.41
CA GLN A 2 -10.85 -3.85 22.67
C GLN A 2 -10.68 -4.35 21.23
N SER A 3 -11.12 -3.58 20.22
CA SER A 3 -10.85 -3.93 18.83
C SER A 3 -9.34 -3.89 18.60
N ARG A 4 -8.80 -4.84 17.84
CA ARG A 4 -7.37 -4.81 17.49
C ARG A 4 -7.08 -3.55 16.67
N ALA A 5 -5.92 -2.93 16.88
CA ALA A 5 -5.43 -1.88 16.00
C ALA A 5 -5.36 -2.38 14.55
N THR A 6 -5.77 -1.52 13.62
CA THR A 6 -5.70 -1.84 12.18
C THR A 6 -4.25 -1.81 11.73
N ARG A 7 -3.78 -2.91 11.12
CA ARG A 7 -2.37 -3.09 10.76
C ARG A 7 -2.13 -2.70 9.31
N VAL A 8 -1.16 -1.82 9.08
CA VAL A 8 -0.80 -1.31 7.76
C VAL A 8 0.62 -1.70 7.44
N LEU A 9 0.82 -2.38 6.31
CA LEU A 9 2.15 -2.65 5.78
C LEU A 9 2.55 -1.50 4.85
N LEU A 10 3.72 -0.93 5.05
CA LEU A 10 4.23 0.23 4.33
C LEU A 10 5.57 -0.11 3.67
N SER A 11 5.71 0.20 2.39
CA SER A 11 6.98 0.04 1.66
C SER A 11 7.05 0.97 0.46
N THR A 12 8.23 1.11 -0.15
CA THR A 12 8.33 1.64 -1.51
C THR A 12 8.26 0.53 -2.56
N VAL A 13 8.27 0.92 -3.84
CA VAL A 13 8.56 -0.03 -4.92
C VAL A 13 10.05 -0.43 -4.93
N SER A 14 10.36 -1.59 -5.51
CA SER A 14 11.70 -2.20 -5.45
C SER A 14 12.84 -1.33 -6.00
N SER A 15 12.55 -0.37 -6.90
CA SER A 15 13.56 0.52 -7.47
C SER A 15 13.70 1.87 -6.75
N ASP A 16 12.93 2.11 -5.69
CA ASP A 16 12.83 3.41 -5.04
C ASP A 16 13.53 3.43 -3.69
N SER A 17 14.66 4.14 -3.61
CA SER A 17 15.53 4.28 -2.44
C SER A 17 15.17 5.44 -1.52
N HIS A 18 14.10 6.19 -1.80
CA HIS A 18 13.69 7.29 -0.95
C HIS A 18 13.06 6.77 0.35
N THR A 19 13.48 7.35 1.47
CA THR A 19 13.06 6.92 2.81
C THR A 19 12.26 7.95 3.57
N TRP A 20 12.43 9.25 3.27
CA TRP A 20 11.71 10.33 3.97
C TRP A 20 10.19 10.27 3.81
N ASN A 21 9.72 9.88 2.63
CA ASN A 21 8.32 9.59 2.35
C ASN A 21 7.77 8.47 3.25
N LEU A 22 8.57 7.43 3.53
CA LEU A 22 8.16 6.34 4.42
C LEU A 22 8.09 6.80 5.87
N VAL A 23 9.08 7.58 6.34
CA VAL A 23 9.05 8.15 7.70
C VAL A 23 7.83 9.04 7.89
N PHE A 24 7.55 9.92 6.92
CA PHE A 24 6.36 10.78 6.95
C PHE A 24 5.06 9.98 6.98
N LEU A 25 4.90 8.99 6.09
CA LEU A 25 3.69 8.16 6.02
C LEU A 25 3.51 7.34 7.30
N GLN A 26 4.60 6.79 7.86
CA GLN A 26 4.54 6.06 9.12
C GLN A 26 4.01 6.95 10.25
N LEU A 27 4.59 8.15 10.45
CA LEU A 27 4.12 9.09 11.46
C LEU A 27 2.64 9.47 11.25
N LEU A 28 2.26 9.78 10.01
CA LEU A 28 0.89 10.15 9.64
C LEU A 28 -0.13 9.04 9.97
N LEU A 29 0.24 7.79 9.74
CA LEU A 29 -0.57 6.61 10.00
C LEU A 29 -0.63 6.28 11.50
N GLU A 30 0.49 6.33 12.20
CA GLU A 30 0.57 6.10 13.65
C GLU A 30 -0.22 7.18 14.43
N GLU A 31 -0.15 8.45 14.01
CA GLU A 31 -0.97 9.54 14.56
C GLU A 31 -2.48 9.29 14.40
N ARG A 32 -2.88 8.50 13.39
CA ARG A 32 -4.27 8.09 13.15
C ARG A 32 -4.65 6.79 13.87
N GLY A 33 -3.74 6.20 14.64
CA GLY A 33 -3.98 4.99 15.43
C GLY A 33 -3.79 3.67 14.68
N TYR A 34 -3.15 3.68 13.51
CA TYR A 34 -2.76 2.46 12.80
C TYR A 34 -1.47 1.87 13.40
N GLU A 35 -1.37 0.54 13.43
CA GLU A 35 -0.11 -0.16 13.71
C GLU A 35 0.63 -0.35 12.38
N VAL A 36 1.80 0.28 12.23
CA VAL A 36 2.52 0.31 10.95
C VAL A 36 3.70 -0.65 10.96
N SER A 37 3.72 -1.55 9.97
CA SER A 37 4.87 -2.40 9.65
C SER A 37 5.57 -1.81 8.43
N ASN A 38 6.62 -1.03 8.68
CA ASN A 38 7.38 -0.35 7.64
C ASN A 38 8.55 -1.25 7.18
N LEU A 39 8.43 -1.83 5.99
CA LEU A 39 9.45 -2.70 5.40
C LEU A 39 10.67 -1.90 4.88
N GLY A 40 10.54 -0.58 4.77
CA GLY A 40 11.60 0.27 4.23
C GLY A 40 11.55 0.38 2.70
N ALA A 41 12.67 0.85 2.16
CA ALA A 41 12.83 1.19 0.75
C ALA A 41 13.51 0.05 -0.04
N CYS A 42 13.30 0.02 -1.36
CA CYS A 42 13.88 -0.97 -2.28
C CYS A 42 13.56 -2.43 -1.95
N VAL A 43 12.43 -2.71 -1.30
CA VAL A 43 12.04 -4.08 -0.95
C VAL A 43 11.60 -4.82 -2.22
N PRO A 44 12.16 -6.01 -2.53
CA PRO A 44 11.73 -6.81 -3.68
C PRO A 44 10.26 -7.23 -3.59
N ASP A 45 9.53 -7.29 -4.71
CA ASP A 45 8.11 -7.65 -4.69
C ASP A 45 7.81 -8.98 -3.99
N ALA A 46 8.69 -9.97 -4.15
CA ALA A 46 8.52 -11.28 -3.55
C ALA A 46 8.54 -11.20 -2.02
N GLU A 47 9.44 -10.39 -1.47
CA GLU A 47 9.56 -10.15 -0.03
C GLU A 47 8.35 -9.36 0.49
N ILE A 48 7.87 -8.35 -0.25
CA ILE A 48 6.62 -7.65 0.08
C ILE A 48 5.44 -8.65 0.17
N ILE A 49 5.30 -9.54 -0.82
CA ILE A 49 4.21 -10.54 -0.86
C ILE A 49 4.34 -11.54 0.30
N GLU A 50 5.55 -12.00 0.60
CA GLU A 50 5.83 -12.87 1.75
C GLU A 50 5.47 -12.20 3.07
N GLU A 51 5.79 -10.91 3.25
CA GLU A 51 5.43 -10.15 4.44
C GLU A 51 3.92 -9.91 4.54
N ILE A 52 3.21 -9.66 3.44
CA ILE A 52 1.74 -9.61 3.44
C ILE A 52 1.18 -10.97 3.88
N ARG A 53 1.78 -12.08 3.45
CA ARG A 53 1.34 -13.44 3.79
C ARG A 53 1.59 -13.77 5.26
N ALA A 54 2.76 -13.41 5.77
CA ALA A 54 3.16 -13.65 7.16
C ALA A 54 2.37 -12.78 8.13
N GLN A 55 2.24 -11.48 7.81
CA GLN A 55 1.65 -10.52 8.73
C GLN A 55 0.14 -10.40 8.59
N ARG A 56 -0.45 -10.74 7.43
CA ARG A 56 -1.88 -10.55 7.13
C ARG A 56 -2.36 -9.13 7.50
N PRO A 57 -1.74 -8.07 6.93
CA PRO A 57 -2.14 -6.70 7.23
C PRO A 57 -3.58 -6.44 6.77
N ASP A 58 -4.18 -5.41 7.35
CA ASP A 58 -5.53 -4.95 7.00
C ASP A 58 -5.50 -4.04 5.77
N ALA A 59 -4.36 -3.40 5.48
CA ALA A 59 -4.08 -2.70 4.23
C ALA A 59 -2.58 -2.63 3.92
N VAL A 60 -2.25 -2.39 2.66
CA VAL A 60 -0.88 -2.16 2.18
C VAL A 60 -0.79 -0.77 1.54
N VAL A 61 0.23 -0.02 1.91
CA VAL A 61 0.53 1.31 1.36
C VAL A 61 1.88 1.24 0.63
N ILE A 62 1.85 1.50 -0.67
CA ILE A 62 3.05 1.57 -1.51
C ILE A 62 3.36 3.03 -1.82
N SER A 63 4.53 3.50 -1.44
CA SER A 63 5.01 4.83 -1.79
C SER A 63 5.96 4.77 -2.98
N SER A 64 5.79 5.64 -3.97
CA SER A 64 6.78 5.80 -5.04
C SER A 64 6.97 7.27 -5.33
N VAL A 65 8.21 7.74 -5.30
CA VAL A 65 8.62 9.12 -5.58
C VAL A 65 9.76 9.18 -6.60
N ASN A 66 10.32 8.03 -7.01
CA ASN A 66 11.34 7.94 -8.06
C ASN A 66 10.79 8.02 -9.50
N GLY A 67 9.46 8.04 -9.69
CA GLY A 67 8.83 8.10 -11.01
C GLY A 67 8.61 6.74 -11.67
N HIS A 68 8.90 5.61 -10.98
CA HIS A 68 8.66 4.25 -11.49
C HIS A 68 7.40 3.60 -10.91
N GLY A 69 6.57 4.35 -10.18
CA GLY A 69 5.39 3.83 -9.50
C GLY A 69 4.43 3.09 -10.42
N HIS A 70 4.25 3.54 -11.67
CA HIS A 70 3.45 2.82 -12.66
C HIS A 70 4.06 1.47 -13.04
N ILE A 71 5.34 1.43 -13.42
CA ILE A 71 5.99 0.22 -13.92
C ILE A 71 6.12 -0.82 -12.80
N ASP A 72 6.71 -0.43 -11.67
CA ASP A 72 6.95 -1.34 -10.56
C ASP A 72 5.68 -1.64 -9.78
N GLY A 73 4.82 -0.65 -9.57
CA GLY A 73 3.54 -0.85 -8.90
C GLY A 73 2.64 -1.81 -9.67
N ARG A 74 2.54 -1.67 -11.00
CA ARG A 74 1.77 -2.58 -11.87
C ARG A 74 2.33 -4.01 -11.83
N ARG A 75 3.65 -4.17 -11.74
CA ARG A 75 4.29 -5.48 -11.57
C ARG A 75 3.96 -6.11 -10.22
N LEU A 76 4.07 -5.34 -9.13
CA LEU A 76 3.77 -5.79 -7.77
C LEU A 76 2.29 -6.19 -7.62
N ILE A 77 1.37 -5.32 -8.00
CA ILE A 77 -0.07 -5.55 -7.76
C ILE A 77 -0.58 -6.76 -8.52
N ARG A 78 -0.13 -6.98 -9.76
CA ARG A 78 -0.51 -8.17 -10.53
C ARG A 78 -0.05 -9.45 -9.85
N LYS A 79 1.21 -9.49 -9.40
CA LYS A 79 1.72 -10.65 -8.65
C LYS A 79 0.89 -10.93 -7.39
N LEU A 80 0.45 -9.89 -6.68
CA LEU A 80 -0.41 -10.05 -5.50
C LEU A 80 -1.82 -10.54 -5.88
N ARG A 81 -2.44 -9.98 -6.93
CA ARG A 81 -3.80 -10.36 -7.36
C ARG A 81 -3.85 -11.74 -8.02
N ASP A 82 -2.75 -12.18 -8.64
CA ASP A 82 -2.62 -13.51 -9.25
C ASP A 82 -2.23 -14.60 -8.23
N ASP A 83 -2.11 -14.27 -6.93
CA ASP A 83 -1.76 -15.25 -5.90
C ASP A 83 -2.88 -16.29 -5.71
N SER A 84 -2.49 -17.56 -5.56
CA SER A 84 -3.42 -18.67 -5.33
C SER A 84 -4.22 -18.56 -4.03
N ASP A 85 -3.71 -17.82 -3.04
CA ASP A 85 -4.42 -17.55 -1.80
C ASP A 85 -5.38 -16.35 -2.01
N ALA A 86 -6.66 -16.65 -2.19
CA ALA A 86 -7.71 -15.64 -2.38
C ALA A 86 -7.78 -14.60 -1.25
N THR A 87 -7.37 -14.95 -0.03
CA THR A 87 -7.35 -13.99 1.08
C THR A 87 -6.17 -13.01 0.98
N LEU A 88 -5.08 -13.42 0.33
CA LEU A 88 -3.93 -12.57 0.01
C LEU A 88 -4.24 -11.68 -1.19
N ALA A 89 -4.83 -12.26 -2.24
CA ALA A 89 -5.26 -11.55 -3.44
C ALA A 89 -6.33 -10.49 -3.15
N ALA A 90 -7.06 -10.60 -2.04
CA ALA A 90 -8.08 -9.64 -1.61
C ALA A 90 -7.58 -8.58 -0.61
N VAL A 91 -6.29 -8.54 -0.26
CA VAL A 91 -5.76 -7.52 0.66
C VAL A 91 -5.90 -6.12 0.02
N PRO A 92 -6.47 -5.12 0.72
CA PRO A 92 -6.57 -3.78 0.19
C PRO A 92 -5.19 -3.15 -0.01
N VAL A 93 -4.92 -2.61 -1.21
CA VAL A 93 -3.63 -1.99 -1.55
C VAL A 93 -3.84 -0.61 -2.16
N MET A 94 -3.11 0.36 -1.65
CA MET A 94 -3.02 1.70 -2.22
C MET A 94 -1.59 2.05 -2.64
N ILE A 95 -1.47 2.88 -3.67
CA ILE A 95 -0.18 3.41 -4.14
C ILE A 95 -0.24 4.93 -4.29
N GLY A 96 0.83 5.63 -3.92
CA GLY A 96 0.87 7.09 -3.96
C GLY A 96 2.24 7.71 -4.24
N GLY A 97 2.21 8.93 -4.77
CA GLY A 97 3.37 9.79 -5.02
C GLY A 97 3.60 10.08 -6.49
N LYS A 98 4.86 10.03 -6.96
CA LYS A 98 5.23 10.23 -8.36
C LYS A 98 5.17 8.91 -9.13
N LEU A 99 4.04 8.66 -9.78
CA LEU A 99 3.78 7.42 -10.52
C LEU A 99 4.50 7.34 -11.86
N GLY A 100 4.98 8.47 -12.39
CA GLY A 100 5.74 8.57 -13.63
C GLY A 100 6.81 9.64 -13.56
N ILE A 101 7.77 9.62 -14.48
CA ILE A 101 8.86 10.61 -14.54
C ILE A 101 8.41 12.03 -14.94
N GLN A 102 7.23 12.16 -15.56
CA GLN A 102 6.62 13.45 -15.90
C GLN A 102 5.65 13.96 -14.82
N GLY A 103 5.62 13.34 -13.63
CA GLY A 103 4.78 13.80 -12.52
C GLY A 103 3.28 13.71 -12.82
N ALA A 104 2.53 14.75 -12.43
CA ALA A 104 1.07 14.80 -12.53
C ALA A 104 0.52 14.95 -13.97
N ASP A 105 1.37 15.18 -14.98
CA ASP A 105 0.97 15.33 -16.38
C ASP A 105 0.61 14.00 -17.07
N GLN A 106 0.46 12.91 -16.30
CA GLN A 106 0.12 11.59 -16.80
C GLN A 106 -1.01 10.91 -15.98
N PRO A 107 -2.22 11.50 -15.94
CA PRO A 107 -3.33 10.99 -15.13
C PRO A 107 -3.75 9.56 -15.50
N HIS A 108 -3.57 9.18 -16.78
CA HIS A 108 -3.85 7.83 -17.28
C HIS A 108 -3.06 6.73 -16.54
N LEU A 109 -1.89 7.03 -15.97
CA LEU A 109 -1.11 6.06 -15.21
C LEU A 109 -1.84 5.63 -13.93
N ALA A 110 -2.60 6.53 -13.31
CA ALA A 110 -3.40 6.20 -12.14
C ALA A 110 -4.55 5.26 -12.51
N ASP A 111 -5.25 5.53 -13.62
CA ASP A 111 -6.32 4.68 -14.13
C ASP A 111 -5.81 3.27 -14.49
N GLU A 112 -4.63 3.18 -15.11
CA GLU A 112 -4.00 1.90 -15.43
C GLU A 112 -3.60 1.10 -14.18
N LEU A 113 -3.15 1.77 -13.11
CA LEU A 113 -2.82 1.13 -11.84
C LEU A 113 -4.07 0.64 -11.12
N ALA A 114 -5.14 1.43 -11.11
CA ALA A 114 -6.43 1.00 -10.59
C ALA A 114 -6.96 -0.22 -11.35
N ALA A 115 -6.92 -0.18 -12.69
CA ALA A 115 -7.30 -1.31 -13.54
C ALA A 115 -6.39 -2.55 -13.36
N ALA A 116 -5.14 -2.36 -12.95
CA ALA A 116 -4.22 -3.46 -12.63
C ALA A 116 -4.51 -4.12 -11.27
N GLY A 117 -5.31 -3.48 -10.41
CA GLY A 117 -5.81 -4.07 -9.17
C GLY A 117 -5.53 -3.28 -7.89
N PHE A 118 -5.02 -2.04 -7.97
CA PHE A 118 -4.94 -1.17 -6.80
C PHE A 118 -6.34 -0.67 -6.43
N ASP A 119 -6.65 -0.65 -5.13
CA ASP A 119 -7.94 -0.20 -4.61
C ASP A 119 -8.02 1.33 -4.50
N ALA A 120 -6.86 1.99 -4.37
CA ALA A 120 -6.75 3.45 -4.41
C ALA A 120 -5.39 3.88 -4.97
N VAL A 121 -5.38 4.91 -5.80
CA VAL A 121 -4.17 5.44 -6.45
C VAL A 121 -4.11 6.94 -6.27
N PHE A 122 -2.96 7.45 -5.81
CA PHE A 122 -2.73 8.87 -5.53
C PHE A 122 -1.56 9.37 -6.37
N THR A 123 -1.73 10.55 -6.97
CA THR A 123 -0.66 11.24 -7.70
C THR A 123 0.05 12.26 -6.82
N ASP A 124 1.12 12.86 -7.35
CA ASP A 124 1.83 13.94 -6.68
C ASP A 124 0.86 15.09 -6.34
N GLY A 125 0.96 15.63 -5.12
CA GLY A 125 0.06 16.67 -4.61
C GLY A 125 -1.27 16.20 -4.00
N ALA A 126 -1.48 14.89 -3.82
CA ALA A 126 -2.66 14.38 -3.12
C ALA A 126 -2.76 14.89 -1.66
N ASP A 127 -3.97 15.21 -1.21
CA ASP A 127 -4.24 15.69 0.15
C ASP A 127 -4.11 14.53 1.17
N PRO A 128 -3.29 14.67 2.23
CA PRO A 128 -3.25 13.70 3.33
C PRO A 128 -4.60 13.35 3.95
N ALA A 129 -5.58 14.27 3.92
CA ALA A 129 -6.94 14.01 4.40
C ALA A 129 -7.71 13.06 3.47
N GLU A 130 -7.53 13.20 2.15
CA GLU A 130 -8.10 12.29 1.15
C GLU A 130 -7.50 10.89 1.27
N PHE A 131 -6.17 10.81 1.40
CA PHE A 131 -5.44 9.58 1.66
C PHE A 131 -5.99 8.84 2.89
N GLY A 132 -6.11 9.54 4.02
CA GLY A 132 -6.62 8.97 5.26
C GLY A 132 -8.07 8.48 5.14
N SER A 133 -8.91 9.25 4.45
CA SER A 133 -10.33 8.90 4.24
C SER A 133 -10.50 7.68 3.32
N ALA A 134 -9.63 7.52 2.33
CA ALA A 134 -9.61 6.32 1.48
C ALA A 134 -9.17 5.09 2.28
N LEU A 135 -8.08 5.20 3.03
CA LEU A 135 -7.58 4.10 3.85
C LEU A 135 -8.62 3.65 4.89
N GLN A 136 -9.28 4.59 5.58
CA GLN A 136 -10.34 4.28 6.54
C GLN A 136 -11.51 3.53 5.89
N ARG A 137 -11.92 3.92 4.67
CA ARG A 137 -12.97 3.20 3.92
C ARG A 137 -12.55 1.79 3.55
N MET A 138 -11.30 1.61 3.12
CA MET A 138 -10.74 0.30 2.76
C MET A 138 -10.66 -0.64 3.97
N THR A 139 -10.25 -0.13 5.13
CA THR A 139 -10.06 -0.95 6.34
C THR A 139 -11.35 -1.13 7.16
N GLY A 140 -12.36 -0.26 6.98
CA GLY A 140 -13.61 -0.33 7.73
C GLY A 140 -14.54 -1.51 7.41
N HIS A 141 -14.27 -2.27 6.34
CA HIS A 141 -15.15 -3.33 5.84
C HIS A 141 -14.68 -4.77 6.15
N ARG A 142 -13.54 -4.95 6.85
CA ARG A 142 -13.03 -6.30 7.12
C ARG A 142 -13.62 -6.85 8.42
N PRO A 143 -14.34 -7.99 8.41
CA PRO A 143 -14.72 -8.65 9.66
C PRO A 143 -13.45 -9.04 10.41
N GLU A 144 -13.45 -8.86 11.74
CA GLU A 144 -12.34 -9.26 12.60
C GLU A 144 -11.97 -10.73 12.30
N ILE A 145 -10.81 -10.97 11.70
CA ILE A 145 -10.28 -12.33 11.60
C ILE A 145 -9.77 -12.65 13.00
N ALA A 146 -10.61 -13.33 13.78
CA ALA A 146 -10.24 -13.89 15.07
C ALA A 146 -8.93 -14.68 14.88
N GLY A 147 -7.84 -14.18 15.46
CA GLY A 147 -6.52 -14.76 15.31
C GLY A 147 -6.54 -16.22 15.75
N SER A 148 -6.09 -17.11 14.87
CA SER A 148 -5.69 -18.45 15.24
C SER A 148 -4.46 -18.34 16.13
N VAL A 149 -4.67 -18.43 17.44
CA VAL A 149 -3.59 -18.70 18.40
C VAL A 149 -3.15 -20.14 18.17
N ALA A 150 -1.90 -20.32 17.74
CA ALA A 150 -1.18 -21.58 17.87
C ALA A 150 -0.30 -21.51 19.13
#